data_AF-A0A7V0Z2N1-F1
#
_entry.id   AF-A0A7V0Z2N1-F1
#
_cell.length_a   1.000
_cell.length_b   1.000
_cell.length_c   1.000
_cell.angle_alpha   90.00
_cell.angle_beta   90.00
_cell.angle_gamma   90.00
#
_symmetry.space_group_name_H-M   'P 1'
#
loop_
_entity.id
_entity.type
_entity.pdbx_description
1 polymer ?
#
loop_
_entity_poly.entity_id
_entity_poly.type
_entity_poly.pdbx_seq_one_letter_code
_entity_poly.pdbx_strand_id
1 'polypeptide(L)' 'MNCRNHPDRNAVAICYKYERGFCLECCDCLSPDECCECLNPEAYCEFRTRCGLWEMARERKRSKRRSSILI' A
#
# COMPACT_ATOMS: atom_id res chain seq x y z
N MET A 1 -9.28 -11.98 -7.04
CA MET A 1 -9.64 -10.62 -6.59
C MET A 1 -9.07 -9.62 -7.57
N ASN A 2 -9.86 -8.62 -7.93
CA ASN A 2 -9.48 -7.58 -8.90
C ASN A 2 -9.05 -6.30 -8.20
N CYS A 3 -8.36 -5.42 -8.93
CA CYS A 3 -8.00 -4.11 -8.41
C CYS A 3 -9.25 -3.24 -8.26
N ARG A 4 -9.34 -2.55 -7.13
CA ARG A 4 -10.43 -1.62 -6.85
C ARG A 4 -10.52 -0.47 -7.86
N ASN A 5 -9.38 0.04 -8.30
CA ASN A 5 -9.30 1.16 -9.23
C ASN A 5 -9.35 0.70 -10.70
N HIS A 6 -8.96 -0.56 -10.94
CA HIS A 6 -8.87 -1.16 -12.27
C HIS A 6 -9.54 -2.54 -12.26
N PRO A 7 -10.88 -2.62 -12.46
CA PRO A 7 -11.62 -3.87 -12.31
C PRO A 7 -11.14 -4.97 -13.27
N ASP A 8 -10.58 -4.62 -14.43
CA ASP A 8 -10.05 -5.56 -15.41
C ASP A 8 -8.69 -6.16 -15.03
N ARG A 9 -8.05 -5.67 -13.96
CA ARG A 9 -6.70 -6.07 -13.57
C ARG A 9 -6.71 -6.93 -12.31
N ASN A 10 -5.89 -7.98 -12.30
CA ASN A 10 -5.67 -8.79 -11.11
C ASN A 10 -4.96 -8.01 -10.01
N ALA A 11 -5.40 -8.21 -8.78
CA ALA A 11 -4.75 -7.63 -7.62
C ALA A 11 -3.45 -8.39 -7.30
N VAL A 12 -2.37 -7.64 -7.10
CA VAL A 12 -1.07 -8.17 -6.62
C VAL A 12 -0.89 -7.91 -5.12
N ALA A 13 -1.60 -6.94 -4.56
CA ALA A 13 -1.64 -6.64 -3.15
C ALA A 13 -3.10 -6.60 -2.66
N ILE A 14 -3.36 -7.18 -1.49
CA ILE A 14 -4.72 -7.30 -0.94
C ILE A 14 -4.73 -6.79 0.50
N CYS A 15 -5.72 -5.96 0.82
CA CYS A 15 -6.10 -5.64 2.18
C CYS A 15 -7.09 -6.69 2.68
N TYR A 16 -6.64 -7.59 3.56
CA TYR A 16 -7.50 -8.65 4.12
C TYR A 16 -8.63 -8.12 5.01
N LYS A 17 -8.43 -7.00 5.71
CA LYS A 17 -9.44 -6.41 6.60
C LYS A 17 -10.69 -5.91 5.87
N TYR A 18 -10.49 -5.37 4.66
CA TYR A 18 -11.56 -4.75 3.87
C TYR A 18 -11.79 -5.46 2.53
N GLU A 19 -11.15 -6.61 2.33
CA GLU A 19 -11.19 -7.41 1.10
C GLU A 19 -11.04 -6.54 -0.17
N ARG A 20 -9.96 -5.74 -0.20
CA ARG A 20 -9.68 -4.82 -1.32
C ARG A 20 -8.36 -5.11 -1.97
N GLY A 21 -8.40 -5.27 -3.29
CA GLY A 21 -7.23 -5.56 -4.11
C GLY A 21 -6.68 -4.32 -4.83
N PHE A 22 -5.39 -4.31 -5.08
CA PHE A 22 -4.67 -3.30 -5.85
C PHE A 22 -3.78 -3.98 -6.89
N CYS A 23 -3.81 -3.49 -8.14
CA CYS A 23 -2.96 -3.99 -9.22
C CYS A 23 -1.52 -3.48 -9.07
N LEU A 24 -0.63 -4.03 -9.89
CA LEU A 24 0.78 -3.66 -9.91
C LEU A 24 0.97 -2.15 -10.15
N GLU A 25 0.29 -1.58 -11.14
CA GLU A 25 0.41 -0.15 -11.46
C GLU A 25 0.00 0.76 -10.29
N CYS A 26 -1.05 0.41 -9.56
CA CYS A 26 -1.42 1.16 -8.35
C CYS A 26 -0.35 1.04 -7.25
N CYS A 27 0.43 -0.04 -7.22
CA CYS A 27 1.47 -0.25 -6.22
C CYS A 27 2.85 0.22 -6.64
N ASP A 28 3.11 0.36 -7.95
CA ASP A 28 4.35 0.82 -8.58
C ASP A 28 4.26 2.32 -8.91
N CYS A 29 3.69 3.09 -8.00
CA CYS A 29 3.50 4.52 -8.17
C CYS A 29 4.84 5.27 -8.08
N LEU A 30 4.99 6.34 -8.86
CA LEU A 30 6.10 7.30 -8.70
C LEU A 30 5.84 8.30 -7.58
N SER A 31 4.56 8.66 -7.37
CA SER A 31 4.13 9.57 -6.31
C SER A 31 3.65 8.77 -5.11
N PRO A 32 4.25 8.95 -3.91
CA PRO A 32 3.86 8.21 -2.71
C PRO A 32 2.40 8.45 -2.28
N ASP A 33 1.80 9.57 -2.70
CA ASP A 33 0.42 9.95 -2.40
C ASP A 33 -0.61 9.25 -3.31
N GLU A 34 -0.16 8.63 -4.41
CA GLU A 34 -1.02 7.90 -5.36
C GLU A 34 -0.83 6.38 -5.27
N CYS A 35 0.02 5.91 -4.34
CA CYS A 35 0.29 4.50 -4.19
C CYS A 35 -0.80 3.73 -3.47
N CYS A 36 -0.87 2.44 -3.78
CA CYS A 36 -1.64 1.48 -3.00
C CYS A 36 -1.14 1.50 -1.54
N GLU A 37 -2.00 1.89 -0.61
CA GLU A 37 -1.65 2.00 0.80
C GLU A 37 -2.66 1.30 1.71
N CYS A 38 -2.31 1.20 3.00
CA CYS A 38 -3.22 0.71 3.99
C CYS A 38 -4.39 1.69 4.13
N LEU A 39 -5.62 1.23 3.87
CA LEU A 39 -6.83 2.06 3.87
C LEU A 39 -7.17 2.71 5.22
N ASN A 40 -6.68 2.12 6.32
CA ASN A 40 -6.87 2.69 7.64
C ASN A 40 -5.60 2.39 8.48
N PRO A 41 -4.56 3.22 8.36
CA PRO A 41 -3.28 2.98 8.99
C PRO A 41 -3.29 3.27 10.49
N GLU A 42 -4.25 4.04 10.99
CA GLU A 42 -4.34 4.43 12.41
C GLU A 42 -5.16 3.44 13.25
N ALA A 43 -6.08 2.71 12.62
CA ALA A 43 -6.87 1.69 13.31
C ALA A 43 -6.08 0.40 13.57
N TYR A 44 -6.44 -0.27 14.68
CA TYR A 44 -6.01 -1.64 14.94
C TYR A 44 -6.40 -2.57 13.78
N CYS A 45 -5.49 -3.47 13.44
CA CYS A 45 -5.67 -4.46 12.38
C CYS A 45 -4.94 -5.75 12.78
N GLU A 46 -5.66 -6.86 12.93
CA GLU A 46 -5.08 -8.18 13.26
C GLU A 46 -4.12 -8.69 12.17
N PHE A 47 -4.32 -8.28 10.91
CA PHE A 47 -3.49 -8.68 9.78
C PHE A 47 -2.20 -7.87 9.66
N ARG A 48 -1.94 -6.90 10.54
CA ARG A 48 -0.89 -5.90 10.40
C ARG A 48 0.50 -6.49 10.15
N THR A 49 0.84 -7.55 10.87
CA THR A 49 2.14 -8.23 10.80
C THR A 49 2.37 -8.97 9.48
N ARG A 50 1.30 -9.31 8.75
CA ARG A 50 1.34 -9.99 7.45
C ARG A 50 0.75 -9.16 6.30
N CYS A 51 0.51 -7.87 6.52
CA CYS A 51 -0.16 -7.00 5.55
C CYS A 51 0.86 -6.36 4.60
N GLY A 52 0.93 -6.84 3.35
CA GLY A 52 1.84 -6.29 2.34
C GLY A 52 1.64 -4.79 2.08
N LEU A 53 0.39 -4.32 2.04
CA LEU A 53 0.10 -2.88 1.87
C LEU A 53 0.65 -2.02 3.01
N TRP A 54 0.63 -2.55 4.25
CA TRP A 54 1.20 -1.85 5.39
C TRP A 54 2.71 -1.81 5.33
N GLU A 55 3.34 -2.94 5.02
CA GLU A 55 4.79 -3.05 4.89
C GLU A 55 5.33 -2.08 3.82
N MET A 56 4.73 -2.10 2.63
CA MET A 56 5.09 -1.18 1.55
C MET A 56 4.91 0.30 1.95
N ALA A 57 3.79 0.64 2.60
CA ALA A 57 3.56 2.01 3.08
C ALA A 57 4.58 2.45 4.15
N ARG A 58 4.95 1.53 5.06
CA ARG A 58 5.95 1.76 6.10
C ARG A 58 7.34 1.98 5.53
N GLU A 59 7.72 1.20 4.52
CA GLU A 59 8.98 1.32 3.80
C GLU A 59 9.06 2.67 3.06
N ARG A 60 8.02 3.06 2.32
CA ARG A 60 7.97 4.38 1.64
C ARG A 60 8.13 5.55 2.62
N LYS A 61 7.45 5.49 3.77
CA LYS A 61 7.59 6.52 4.83
C LYS A 61 9.03 6.56 5.41
N ARG A 62 9.70 5.41 5.53
CA ARG A 62 11.11 5.35 5.97
C ARG A 62 12.06 5.93 4.92
N SER A 63 11.87 5.60 3.65
CA SER A 63 12.70 6.13 2.55
C SER A 63 12.60 7.66 2.45
N LYS A 64 11.38 8.23 2.55
CA LYS A 64 11.19 9.69 2.55
C LYS A 64 11.99 10.37 3.67
N ARG A 65 11.95 9.82 4.89
CA ARG A 65 12.72 10.35 6.04
C ARG A 65 14.25 10.26 5.85
N ARG A 66 14.75 9.21 5.18
CA ARG A 66 16.19 9.07 4.90
C ARG A 66 16.68 10.05 3.84
N SER A 67 15.86 10.36 2.84
CA SER A 67 16.19 11.36 1.83
C SER A 67 16.12 12.80 2.34
N SER A 68 15.30 13.08 3.37
CA SER A 68 15.21 14.40 4.01
C SER A 68 16.38 14.77 4.93
N ILE A 69 17.33 13.87 5.14
CA ILE A 69 18.48 14.07 6.05
C ILE A 69 19.79 14.40 5.30
N LEU A 70 19.71 14.53 3.96
CA LEU A 70 20.82 14.83 3.05
C LEU A 70 20.77 16.27 2.50
N ILE A 71 20.15 17.22 3.21
CA ILE A 71 20.25 18.67 2.93
C ILE A 71 20.87 19.37 4.13
#